data_AF-A0A0F8VAS4-F1
#
_entry.id   AF-A0A0F8VAS4-F1
#
_cell.length_a   1.000
_cell.length_b   1.000
_cell.length_c   1.000
_cell.angle_alpha   90.00
_cell.angle_beta   90.00
_cell.angle_gamma   90.00
#
_symmetry.space_group_name_H-M   'P 1'
#
loop_
_entity.id
_entity.type
_entity.pdbx_description
1 polymer ?
#
loop_
_entity_poly.entity_id
_entity_poly.type
_entity_poly.pdbx_seq_one_letter_code
_entity_poly.pdbx_strand_id
1 'polypeptide(L)'
;MSNNIDLHTHIVLKLLNGLDSEPIDGKIKFQKIAFLVLKNFKDIFELFDFKPHRFGPYSESLDYTLEETNNMEESHIERDYIEITTQGKEKLNELDSAIEFSEKEKKNKNLIEKTIDSIKEDFINFNSEEILAFIYKSYPEYISDSIKADSIDYEKVFLDLYNKGEIGISKIAELMGWELQKAYDFIKQKTKLQIL
;
A
#
# COMPACT_ATOMS: atom_id res chain seq x y z
N MET A 1 28.01 -2.68 -6.30
CA MET A 1 27.41 -2.10 -5.08
C MET A 1 26.37 -1.03 -5.40
N SER A 2 26.40 -0.36 -6.57
CA SER A 2 25.36 0.61 -6.99
C SER A 2 24.01 -0.02 -7.37
N ASN A 3 23.99 -1.23 -7.93
CA ASN A 3 22.78 -1.85 -8.48
C ASN A 3 21.59 -1.98 -7.50
N ASN A 4 21.83 -2.06 -6.18
CA ASN A 4 20.73 -2.17 -5.21
C ASN A 4 20.06 -0.82 -4.97
N ILE A 5 20.83 0.27 -4.82
CA ILE A 5 20.32 1.62 -4.59
C ILE A 5 19.47 2.06 -5.80
N ASP A 6 19.93 1.76 -7.00
CA ASP A 6 19.21 2.08 -8.23
C ASP A 6 17.85 1.34 -8.31
N LEU A 7 17.79 0.08 -7.84
CA LEU A 7 16.56 -0.71 -7.82
C LEU A 7 15.58 -0.26 -6.72
N HIS A 8 16.06 0.06 -5.52
CA HIS A 8 15.21 0.63 -4.46
C HIS A 8 14.58 1.95 -4.93
N THR A 9 15.39 2.84 -5.49
CA THR A 9 14.95 4.13 -6.05
C THR A 9 13.93 3.92 -7.15
N HIS A 10 14.20 3.00 -8.08
CA HIS A 10 13.29 2.64 -9.16
C HIS A 10 11.92 2.23 -8.66
N ILE A 11 11.86 1.37 -7.64
CA ILE A 11 10.61 0.91 -7.05
C ILE A 11 9.85 2.04 -6.33
N VAL A 12 10.56 2.87 -5.54
CA VAL A 12 9.94 4.03 -4.88
C VAL A 12 9.32 4.97 -5.91
N LEU A 13 10.08 5.33 -6.96
CA LEU A 13 9.56 6.22 -8.01
C LEU A 13 8.43 5.57 -8.80
N LYS A 14 8.44 4.25 -9.06
CA LYS A 14 7.30 3.56 -9.65
C LYS A 14 6.05 3.61 -8.78
N LEU A 15 6.18 3.40 -7.48
CA LEU A 15 5.06 3.49 -6.53
C LEU A 15 4.44 4.90 -6.53
N LEU A 16 5.28 5.94 -6.56
CA LEU A 16 4.81 7.32 -6.61
C LEU A 16 4.20 7.68 -7.98
N ASN A 17 4.77 7.18 -9.07
CA ASN A 17 4.29 7.45 -10.44
C ASN A 17 3.02 6.67 -10.84
N GLY A 18 2.72 5.56 -10.17
CA GLY A 18 1.52 4.76 -10.47
C GLY A 18 0.21 5.52 -10.25
N LEU A 19 -0.88 5.01 -10.81
CA LEU A 19 -2.20 5.63 -10.83
C LEU A 19 -2.13 7.11 -11.27
N ASP A 20 -1.59 7.36 -12.47
CA ASP A 20 -1.42 8.70 -13.03
C ASP A 20 -0.69 9.72 -12.11
N SER A 21 0.24 9.22 -11.29
CA SER A 21 0.96 10.00 -10.27
C SER A 21 0.08 10.57 -9.15
N GLU A 22 -1.06 9.95 -8.85
CA GLU A 22 -1.92 10.34 -7.73
C GLU A 22 -1.11 10.33 -6.42
N PRO A 23 -1.09 11.43 -5.63
CA PRO A 23 -0.34 11.51 -4.39
C PRO A 23 -0.78 10.46 -3.36
N ILE A 24 0.15 10.05 -2.49
CA ILE A 24 -0.16 9.09 -1.40
C ILE A 24 -0.20 9.82 -0.07
N ASP A 25 -1.29 9.66 0.68
CA ASP A 25 -1.48 10.34 1.97
C ASP A 25 -0.53 9.82 3.06
N GLY A 26 0.60 10.51 3.21
CA GLY A 26 1.57 10.32 4.26
C GLY A 26 2.33 8.98 4.23
N LYS A 27 3.39 8.92 5.04
CA LYS A 27 4.33 7.79 5.06
C LYS A 27 3.72 6.47 5.51
N ILE A 28 2.73 6.50 6.40
CA ILE A 28 2.08 5.26 6.88
C ILE A 28 1.41 4.55 5.70
N LYS A 29 0.61 5.28 4.91
CA LYS A 29 -0.11 4.71 3.77
C LYS A 29 0.87 4.27 2.68
N PHE A 30 1.90 5.08 2.40
CA PHE A 30 2.98 4.70 1.48
C PHE A 30 3.63 3.36 1.84
N GLN A 31 4.03 3.18 3.10
CA GLN A 31 4.61 1.91 3.57
C GLN A 31 3.66 0.72 3.39
N LYS A 32 2.33 0.92 3.55
CA LYS A 32 1.34 -0.16 3.41
C LYS A 32 1.04 -0.49 1.96
N ILE A 33 0.89 0.53 1.10
CA ILE A 33 0.74 0.34 -0.34
C ILE A 33 1.96 -0.39 -0.89
N ALA A 34 3.17 0.06 -0.53
CA ALA A 34 4.40 -0.61 -0.93
C ALA A 34 4.44 -2.07 -0.47
N PHE A 35 4.11 -2.34 0.80
CA PHE A 35 4.03 -3.72 1.30
C PHE A 35 3.05 -4.58 0.49
N LEU A 36 1.84 -4.08 0.23
CA LEU A 36 0.79 -4.79 -0.52
C LEU A 36 1.17 -5.03 -1.98
N VAL A 37 1.88 -4.11 -2.62
CA VAL A 37 2.40 -4.30 -3.98
C VAL A 37 3.51 -5.34 -3.97
N LEU A 38 4.55 -5.11 -3.16
CA LEU A 38 5.82 -5.82 -3.25
C LEU A 38 5.68 -7.28 -2.84
N LYS A 39 4.76 -7.63 -1.93
CA LYS A 39 4.51 -9.03 -1.55
C LYS A 39 4.07 -9.92 -2.71
N ASN A 40 3.63 -9.36 -3.84
CA ASN A 40 3.32 -10.12 -5.05
C ASN A 40 4.58 -10.50 -5.85
N PHE A 41 5.75 -9.97 -5.47
CA PHE A 41 7.03 -10.12 -6.18
C PHE A 41 8.12 -10.53 -5.19
N LYS A 42 8.17 -11.82 -4.85
CA LYS A 42 9.04 -12.37 -3.79
C LYS A 42 10.49 -11.85 -3.84
N ASP A 43 11.13 -11.90 -5.00
CA ASP A 43 12.53 -11.50 -5.16
C ASP A 43 12.75 -10.01 -4.85
N ILE A 44 11.75 -9.16 -5.14
CA ILE A 44 11.80 -7.72 -4.83
C ILE A 44 11.43 -7.49 -3.37
N PHE A 45 10.42 -8.19 -2.86
CA PHE A 45 9.98 -8.09 -1.47
C PHE A 45 11.10 -8.33 -0.46
N GLU A 46 11.94 -9.35 -0.72
CA GLU A 46 13.09 -9.69 0.12
C GLU A 46 14.15 -8.56 0.18
N LEU A 47 14.23 -7.69 -0.83
CA LEU A 47 15.15 -6.53 -0.84
C LEU A 47 14.74 -5.42 0.12
N PHE A 48 13.46 -5.38 0.51
CA PHE A 48 12.92 -4.34 1.37
C PHE A 48 12.83 -4.76 2.84
N ASP A 49 13.05 -6.03 3.16
CA ASP A 49 13.12 -6.55 4.54
C ASP A 49 11.98 -6.03 5.45
N PHE A 50 10.73 -6.16 4.97
CA PHE A 50 9.57 -5.74 5.76
C PHE A 50 9.50 -6.55 7.05
N LYS A 51 9.42 -5.84 8.17
CA LYS A 51 9.30 -6.41 9.53
C LYS A 51 8.07 -5.87 10.26
N PRO A 52 7.54 -6.62 11.25
CA PRO A 52 6.55 -6.07 12.18
C PRO A 52 7.07 -4.78 12.83
N HIS A 53 6.19 -3.81 13.03
CA HIS A 53 6.55 -2.53 13.65
C HIS A 53 5.33 -1.85 14.28
N ARG A 54 5.53 -0.68 14.88
CA ARG A 54 4.53 0.12 15.62
C ARG A 54 3.20 0.33 14.89
N PHE A 55 3.24 0.39 13.56
CA PHE A 55 2.07 0.57 12.71
C PHE A 55 1.93 -0.58 11.70
N GLY A 56 2.31 -1.81 12.04
CA GLY A 56 2.27 -2.95 11.10
C GLY A 56 3.55 -3.08 10.25
N PRO A 57 3.48 -3.71 9.07
CA PRO A 57 4.65 -3.98 8.22
C PRO A 57 5.40 -2.69 7.89
N TYR A 58 6.71 -2.68 8.10
CA TYR A 58 7.55 -1.52 7.87
C TYR A 58 8.87 -1.94 7.25
N SER A 59 9.33 -1.15 6.28
CA SER A 59 10.65 -1.29 5.66
C SER A 59 11.46 -0.03 5.93
N GLU A 60 12.59 -0.23 6.62
CA GLU A 60 13.54 0.84 6.92
C GLU A 60 14.31 1.26 5.65
N SER A 61 14.63 0.30 4.77
CA SER A 61 15.24 0.61 3.47
C SER A 61 14.28 1.40 2.59
N LEU A 62 12.98 1.09 2.58
CA LEU A 62 11.99 1.88 1.86
C LEU A 62 11.89 3.32 2.39
N ASP A 63 11.88 3.51 3.71
CA ASP A 63 11.82 4.85 4.32
C ASP A 63 13.09 5.65 3.99
N TYR A 64 14.26 5.02 4.10
CA TYR A 64 15.53 5.63 3.75
C TYR A 64 15.57 6.05 2.27
N THR A 65 15.21 5.16 1.35
CA THR A 65 15.16 5.48 -0.07
C THR A 65 14.14 6.57 -0.38
N LEU A 66 12.98 6.57 0.28
CA LEU A 66 12.01 7.64 0.12
C LEU A 66 12.61 9.00 0.54
N GLU A 67 13.28 9.07 1.69
CA GLU A 67 14.00 10.28 2.12
C GLU A 67 15.10 10.71 1.15
N GLU A 68 15.86 9.75 0.59
CA GLU A 68 16.87 10.03 -0.44
C GLU A 68 16.25 10.66 -1.69
N THR A 69 15.14 10.10 -2.20
CA THR A 69 14.45 10.69 -3.37
C THR A 69 13.97 12.11 -3.09
N ASN A 70 13.53 12.41 -1.86
CA ASN A 70 13.11 13.76 -1.49
C ASN A 70 14.30 14.72 -1.40
N ASN A 71 15.43 14.26 -0.85
CA ASN A 71 16.67 15.05 -0.80
C ASN A 71 17.24 15.34 -2.19
N MET A 72 16.97 14.46 -3.17
CA MET A 72 17.35 14.64 -4.58
C MET A 72 16.31 15.42 -5.38
N GLU A 73 15.24 15.93 -4.76
CA GLU A 73 14.12 16.61 -5.42
C GLU A 73 13.36 15.72 -6.44
N GLU A 74 13.50 14.40 -6.36
CA GLU A 74 12.80 13.41 -7.20
C GLU A 74 11.41 13.07 -6.65
N SER A 75 11.22 13.21 -5.34
CA SER A 75 9.92 13.19 -4.69
C SER A 75 9.73 14.43 -3.83
N HIS A 76 8.48 14.73 -3.50
CA HIS A 76 8.12 15.76 -2.55
C HIS A 76 7.35 15.13 -1.40
N ILE A 77 7.91 15.22 -0.20
CA ILE A 77 7.32 14.69 1.03
C ILE A 77 6.86 15.86 1.88
N GLU A 78 5.55 15.99 2.01
CA GLU A 78 4.92 16.84 3.00
C GLU A 78 4.39 15.99 4.15
N ARG A 79 3.94 16.67 5.22
CA ARG A 79 3.36 15.98 6.38
C ARG A 79 2.21 15.06 6.00
N ASP A 80 1.38 15.51 5.06
CA ASP A 80 0.08 14.91 4.76
C ASP A 80 0.07 14.11 3.44
N TYR A 81 1.00 14.36 2.52
CA TYR A 81 1.05 13.69 1.22
C TYR A 81 2.48 13.51 0.70
N ILE A 82 2.63 12.55 -0.21
CA ILE A 82 3.88 12.23 -0.91
C ILE A 82 3.58 12.13 -2.40
N GLU A 83 4.35 12.82 -3.22
CA GLU A 83 4.19 12.79 -4.68
C GLU A 83 5.54 12.71 -5.41
N ILE A 84 5.51 12.25 -6.66
CA ILE A 84 6.68 12.28 -7.55
C ILE A 84 6.78 13.64 -8.23
N THR A 85 7.99 14.20 -8.32
CA THR A 85 8.23 15.47 -9.02
C THR A 85 8.47 15.25 -10.52
N THR A 86 8.57 16.33 -11.29
CA THR A 86 9.03 16.25 -12.69
C THR A 86 10.42 15.60 -12.78
N GLN A 87 11.34 15.97 -11.88
CA GLN A 87 12.68 15.37 -11.85
C GLN A 87 12.63 13.88 -11.50
N GLY A 88 11.74 13.46 -10.60
CA GLY A 88 11.53 12.04 -10.32
C GLY A 88 11.01 11.28 -11.52
N LYS A 89 10.12 11.87 -12.33
CA LYS A 89 9.65 11.27 -13.58
C LYS A 89 10.78 11.14 -14.61
N GLU A 90 11.62 12.15 -14.73
CA GLU A 90 12.82 12.10 -15.57
C GLU A 90 13.77 10.99 -15.11
N LYS A 91 14.08 10.93 -13.81
CA LYS A 91 14.90 9.87 -13.21
C LYS A 91 14.32 8.49 -13.45
N LEU A 92 13.01 8.33 -13.27
CA LEU A 92 12.32 7.06 -13.52
C LEU A 92 12.47 6.62 -14.98
N ASN A 93 12.36 7.55 -15.93
CA ASN A 93 12.57 7.27 -17.36
C ASN A 93 14.02 6.87 -17.66
N GLU A 94 15.00 7.50 -16.99
CA GLU A 94 16.41 7.11 -17.10
C GLU A 94 16.64 5.69 -16.59
N LEU A 95 16.12 5.37 -15.39
CA LEU A 95 16.23 4.04 -14.79
C LEU A 95 15.54 2.97 -15.64
N ASP A 96 14.36 3.27 -16.18
CA ASP A 96 13.64 2.39 -17.10
C ASP A 96 14.40 2.13 -18.41
N SER A 97 15.27 3.05 -18.84
CA SER A 97 16.08 2.94 -20.05
C SER A 97 17.44 2.26 -19.79
N ALA A 98 18.00 2.43 -18.59
CA ALA A 98 19.29 1.87 -18.19
C ALA A 98 19.21 0.39 -17.84
N ILE A 99 18.04 -0.10 -17.43
CA ILE A 99 17.84 -1.52 -17.12
C ILE A 99 17.52 -2.26 -18.43
N GLU A 100 18.52 -2.96 -18.98
CA GLU A 100 18.31 -3.91 -20.10
C GLU A 100 17.49 -5.10 -19.62
N PHE A 101 16.16 -4.96 -19.67
CA PHE A 101 15.26 -6.05 -19.33
C PHE A 101 15.28 -7.11 -20.44
N SER A 102 15.57 -8.36 -20.06
CA SER A 102 15.17 -9.53 -20.84
C SER A 102 13.65 -9.53 -21.06
N GLU A 103 13.15 -10.25 -22.07
CA GLU A 103 11.70 -10.36 -22.33
C GLU A 103 10.88 -10.85 -21.12
N LYS A 104 11.51 -11.68 -20.26
CA LYS A 104 10.92 -12.12 -18.99
C LYS A 104 10.80 -10.94 -18.01
N GLU A 105 11.81 -10.09 -17.92
CA GLU A 105 11.82 -8.95 -17.02
C GLU A 105 10.94 -7.79 -17.52
N LYS A 106 10.79 -7.60 -18.84
CA LYS A 106 9.79 -6.66 -19.40
C LYS A 106 8.36 -7.06 -19.03
N LYS A 107 8.05 -8.36 -19.09
CA LYS A 107 6.75 -8.88 -18.66
C LYS A 107 6.54 -8.65 -17.15
N ASN A 108 7.59 -8.79 -16.35
CA ASN A 108 7.55 -8.49 -14.92
C ASN A 108 7.36 -6.99 -14.66
N LYS A 109 7.99 -6.09 -15.43
CA LYS A 109 7.81 -4.64 -15.35
C LYS A 109 6.35 -4.23 -15.52
N ASN A 110 5.72 -4.67 -16.61
CA ASN A 110 4.30 -4.37 -16.87
C ASN A 110 3.37 -4.96 -15.79
N LEU A 111 3.75 -6.09 -15.19
CA LEU A 111 2.97 -6.70 -14.11
C LEU A 111 3.09 -5.89 -12.81
N ILE A 112 4.29 -5.40 -12.50
CA ILE A 112 4.53 -4.53 -11.34
C ILE A 112 3.73 -3.24 -11.48
N GLU A 113 3.81 -2.56 -12.62
CA GLU A 113 3.07 -1.30 -12.86
C GLU A 113 1.56 -1.49 -12.69
N LYS A 114 0.99 -2.53 -13.32
CA LYS A 114 -0.44 -2.86 -13.15
C LYS A 114 -0.81 -3.20 -11.71
N THR A 115 0.09 -3.85 -10.97
CA THR A 115 -0.13 -4.18 -9.56
C THR A 115 -0.08 -2.92 -8.70
N ILE A 116 0.83 -2.00 -8.99
CA ILE A 116 0.90 -0.69 -8.34
C ILE A 116 -0.40 0.07 -8.58
N ASP A 117 -0.85 0.19 -9.84
CA ASP A 117 -2.06 0.93 -10.18
C ASP A 117 -3.29 0.34 -9.48
N SER A 118 -3.47 -0.98 -9.57
CA SER A 118 -4.60 -1.68 -8.93
C SER A 118 -4.59 -1.51 -7.41
N ILE A 119 -3.44 -1.68 -6.75
CA ILE A 119 -3.36 -1.53 -5.29
C ILE A 119 -3.49 -0.06 -4.88
N LYS A 120 -2.97 0.90 -5.66
CA LYS A 120 -3.21 2.31 -5.37
C LYS A 120 -4.70 2.61 -5.48
N GLU A 121 -5.35 2.19 -6.57
CA GLU A 121 -6.79 2.40 -6.79
C GLU A 121 -7.63 1.82 -5.63
N ASP A 122 -7.33 0.58 -5.20
CA ASP A 122 -8.06 -0.09 -4.11
C ASP A 122 -7.93 0.64 -2.74
N PHE A 123 -6.86 1.41 -2.53
CA PHE A 123 -6.53 1.96 -1.20
C PHE A 123 -6.41 3.48 -1.17
N ILE A 124 -6.56 4.18 -2.29
CA ILE A 124 -6.38 5.64 -2.35
C ILE A 124 -7.43 6.38 -1.52
N ASN A 125 -8.64 5.85 -1.36
CA ASN A 125 -9.68 6.45 -0.54
C ASN A 125 -9.63 6.06 0.94
N PHE A 126 -8.68 5.19 1.32
CA PHE A 126 -8.51 4.75 2.70
C PHE A 126 -7.70 5.78 3.47
N ASN A 127 -8.19 6.16 4.64
CA ASN A 127 -7.36 6.89 5.61
C ASN A 127 -6.36 5.94 6.30
N SER A 128 -5.47 6.52 7.13
CA SER A 128 -4.44 5.74 7.83
C SER A 128 -5.02 4.67 8.77
N GLU A 129 -6.12 4.91 9.47
CA GLU A 129 -6.73 3.91 10.35
C GLU A 129 -7.38 2.77 9.55
N GLU A 130 -8.03 3.11 8.44
CA GLU A 130 -8.68 2.15 7.53
C GLU A 130 -7.69 1.17 6.89
N ILE A 131 -6.59 1.68 6.33
CA ILE A 131 -5.56 0.81 5.73
C ILE A 131 -4.86 -0.03 6.80
N LEU A 132 -4.67 0.49 8.01
CA LEU A 132 -4.12 -0.29 9.12
C LEU A 132 -5.06 -1.41 9.55
N ALA A 133 -6.36 -1.14 9.68
CA ALA A 133 -7.34 -2.16 10.02
C ALA A 133 -7.36 -3.29 8.98
N PHE A 134 -7.32 -2.93 7.69
CA PHE A 134 -7.21 -3.91 6.61
C PHE A 134 -5.94 -4.76 6.73
N ILE A 135 -4.79 -4.12 6.93
CA ILE A 135 -3.49 -4.80 7.04
C ILE A 135 -3.46 -5.73 8.26
N TYR A 136 -3.93 -5.29 9.41
CA TYR A 136 -3.88 -6.10 10.64
C TYR A 136 -4.74 -7.35 10.57
N LYS A 137 -5.86 -7.29 9.86
CA LYS A 137 -6.70 -8.46 9.61
C LYS A 137 -6.17 -9.36 8.52
N SER A 138 -5.55 -8.79 7.49
CA SER A 138 -5.01 -9.56 6.36
C SER A 138 -3.67 -10.24 6.68
N TYR A 139 -2.86 -9.62 7.54
CA TYR A 139 -1.46 -10.00 7.82
C TYR A 139 -1.16 -9.90 9.31
N PRO A 140 -1.81 -10.72 10.16
CA PRO A 140 -1.65 -10.65 11.61
C PRO A 140 -0.21 -10.92 12.08
N GLU A 141 0.61 -11.61 11.30
CA GLU A 141 2.02 -11.86 11.59
C GLU A 141 2.87 -10.56 11.64
N TYR A 142 2.37 -9.46 11.06
CA TYR A 142 3.05 -8.17 11.06
C TYR A 142 2.61 -7.21 12.18
N ILE A 143 1.80 -7.68 13.13
CA ILE A 143 1.23 -6.81 14.18
C ILE A 143 1.87 -6.98 15.57
N SER A 144 2.87 -7.85 15.72
CA SER A 144 3.45 -8.21 17.03
C SER A 144 3.91 -6.99 17.84
N ASP A 145 4.37 -5.95 17.16
CA ASP A 145 4.93 -4.74 17.77
C ASP A 145 3.99 -3.54 17.62
N SER A 146 2.76 -3.78 17.15
CA SER A 146 1.79 -2.73 16.86
C SER A 146 1.30 -2.09 18.15
N ILE A 147 1.38 -0.75 18.20
CA ILE A 147 0.79 0.03 19.30
C ILE A 147 -0.66 0.45 19.02
N LYS A 148 -1.19 0.09 17.84
CA LYS A 148 -2.51 0.50 17.38
C LYS A 148 -3.49 -0.65 17.22
N ALA A 149 -3.03 -1.87 16.98
CA ALA A 149 -3.90 -3.00 16.61
C ALA A 149 -5.05 -3.25 17.59
N ASP A 150 -4.79 -3.15 18.90
CA ASP A 150 -5.81 -3.37 19.94
C ASP A 150 -6.75 -2.17 20.14
N SER A 151 -6.38 -0.99 19.65
CA SER A 151 -7.17 0.24 19.80
C SER A 151 -8.15 0.49 18.67
N ILE A 152 -8.03 -0.24 17.55
CA ILE A 152 -8.89 -0.09 16.38
C ILE A 152 -10.24 -0.74 16.65
N ASP A 153 -11.32 0.03 16.47
CA ASP A 153 -12.67 -0.50 16.38
C ASP A 153 -12.91 -1.04 14.96
N TYR A 154 -12.53 -2.30 14.74
CA TYR A 154 -12.62 -2.95 13.43
C TYR A 154 -14.03 -3.01 12.88
N GLU A 155 -15.05 -3.18 13.74
CA GLU A 155 -16.45 -3.18 13.29
C GLU A 155 -16.82 -1.83 12.72
N LYS A 156 -16.51 -0.74 13.44
CA LYS A 156 -16.77 0.61 12.95
C LYS A 156 -16.01 0.90 11.66
N VAL A 157 -14.71 0.61 11.62
CA VAL A 157 -13.86 0.89 10.44
C VAL A 157 -14.37 0.15 9.20
N PHE A 158 -14.71 -1.13 9.31
CA PHE A 158 -15.20 -1.89 8.17
C PHE A 158 -16.64 -1.53 7.79
N LEU A 159 -17.46 -1.09 8.73
CA LEU A 159 -18.76 -0.50 8.40
C LEU A 159 -18.59 0.82 7.63
N ASP A 160 -17.65 1.67 8.01
CA ASP A 160 -17.37 2.93 7.31
C ASP A 160 -16.85 2.67 5.89
N LEU A 161 -15.93 1.72 5.71
CA LEU A 161 -15.47 1.28 4.38
C LEU A 161 -16.58 0.66 3.52
N TYR A 162 -17.50 -0.11 4.12
CA TYR A 162 -18.68 -0.60 3.41
C TYR A 162 -19.59 0.54 2.94
N ASN A 163 -19.85 1.51 3.81
CA ASN A 163 -20.70 2.66 3.49
C ASN A 163 -20.09 3.55 2.40
N LYS A 164 -18.75 3.62 2.33
CA LYS A 164 -18.02 4.27 1.23
C LYS A 164 -18.07 3.49 -0.09
N GLY A 165 -18.48 2.22 -0.07
CA GLY A 165 -18.47 1.33 -1.23
C GLY A 165 -17.09 0.71 -1.52
N GLU A 166 -16.12 0.88 -0.63
CA GLU A 166 -14.73 0.43 -0.80
C GLU A 166 -14.57 -1.07 -0.54
N ILE A 167 -15.41 -1.66 0.32
CA ILE A 167 -15.40 -3.11 0.58
C ILE A 167 -16.82 -3.68 0.59
N GLY A 168 -16.97 -4.92 0.10
CA GLY A 168 -18.22 -5.66 0.16
C GLY A 168 -18.39 -6.53 1.41
N ILE A 169 -19.61 -7.02 1.65
CA ILE A 169 -19.96 -7.89 2.79
C ILE A 169 -19.06 -9.13 2.86
N SER A 170 -18.76 -9.76 1.71
CA SER A 170 -17.88 -10.93 1.64
C SER A 170 -16.46 -10.61 2.12
N LYS A 171 -15.93 -9.43 1.79
CA LYS A 171 -14.60 -9.02 2.24
C LYS A 171 -14.57 -8.72 3.73
N ILE A 172 -15.65 -8.16 4.28
CA ILE A 172 -15.80 -7.99 5.74
C ILE A 172 -15.81 -9.35 6.44
N ALA A 173 -16.59 -10.32 5.92
CA ALA A 173 -16.64 -11.66 6.48
C ALA A 173 -15.24 -12.31 6.51
N GLU A 174 -14.49 -12.20 5.41
CA GLU A 174 -13.11 -12.66 5.31
C GLU A 174 -12.20 -11.98 6.35
N LEU A 175 -12.15 -10.64 6.38
CA LEU A 175 -11.28 -9.87 7.27
C LEU A 175 -11.62 -10.08 8.75
N MET A 176 -12.89 -10.29 9.09
CA MET A 176 -13.34 -10.49 10.47
C MET A 176 -13.30 -11.96 10.91
N GLY A 177 -13.01 -12.90 10.01
CA GLY A 177 -13.11 -14.33 10.29
C GLY A 177 -14.54 -14.74 10.65
N TRP A 178 -15.53 -14.10 10.03
CA TRP A 178 -16.95 -14.36 10.27
C TRP A 178 -17.55 -15.22 9.17
N GLU A 179 -18.60 -15.96 9.51
CA GLU A 179 -19.48 -16.53 8.48
C GLU A 179 -20.18 -15.40 7.72
N LEU A 180 -20.45 -15.62 6.42
CA LEU A 180 -21.09 -14.61 5.57
C LEU A 180 -22.44 -14.13 6.13
N GLN A 181 -23.23 -15.03 6.73
CA GLN A 181 -24.51 -14.67 7.35
C GLN A 181 -24.34 -13.68 8.51
N LYS A 182 -23.31 -13.87 9.35
CA LYS A 182 -23.01 -12.96 10.45
C LYS A 182 -22.61 -11.58 9.95
N ALA A 183 -21.80 -11.50 8.88
CA ALA A 183 -21.44 -10.23 8.26
C ALA A 183 -22.67 -9.52 7.66
N TYR A 184 -23.59 -10.27 7.03
CA TYR A 184 -24.85 -9.74 6.53
C TYR A 184 -25.71 -9.15 7.66
N ASP A 185 -25.88 -9.89 8.76
CA ASP A 185 -26.67 -9.44 9.91
C ASP A 185 -26.06 -8.20 10.58
N PHE A 186 -24.73 -8.16 10.69
CA PHE A 186 -23.97 -6.99 11.16
C PHE A 186 -24.27 -5.74 10.33
N ILE A 187 -24.13 -5.82 9.00
CA ILE A 187 -24.41 -4.71 8.09
C ILE A 187 -25.88 -4.30 8.18
N LYS A 188 -26.81 -5.26 8.11
CA LYS A 188 -28.25 -5.00 8.16
C LYS A 188 -28.67 -4.27 9.43
N GLN A 189 -28.13 -4.66 10.59
CA GLN A 189 -28.44 -4.02 11.87
C GLN A 189 -27.94 -2.58 11.93
N LYS A 190 -26.77 -2.29 11.35
CA LYS A 190 -26.08 -1.01 11.51
C LYS A 190 -26.41 0.02 10.42
N THR A 191 -26.79 -0.42 9.23
CA THR A 191 -27.03 0.49 8.08
C THR A 191 -28.46 0.97 7.92
N LYS A 192 -29.40 0.59 8.81
CA LYS A 192 -30.85 0.82 8.59
C LYS A 192 -31.25 0.50 7.15
N LEU A 193 -30.82 -0.65 6.62
CA LEU A 193 -31.43 -1.24 5.43
C LEU A 193 -32.88 -1.64 5.81
N GLN A 194 -33.75 -0.64 5.93
CA GLN A 194 -35.18 -0.80 5.72
C GLN A 194 -35.30 -1.10 4.23
N ILE A 195 -35.34 -2.39 3.92
CA ILE A 195 -35.83 -2.86 2.64
C ILE A 195 -37.25 -2.28 2.52
N LEU A 196 -37.44 -1.37 1.57
CA LEU A 196 -38.76 -0.96 1.07
C LEU A 196 -39.51 -2.18 0.54
#